data_AF-A0A9D6SIV4-F1
#
_entry.id   AF-A0A9D6SIV4-F1
#
_cell.length_a   1.000
_cell.length_b   1.000
_cell.length_c   1.000
_cell.angle_alpha   90.00
_cell.angle_beta   90.00
_cell.angle_gamma   90.00
#
_symmetry.space_group_name_H-M   'P 1'
#
loop_
_entity.id
_entity.type
_entity.pdbx_description
1 polymer ?
#
loop_
_entity_poly.entity_id
_entity_poly.type
_entity_poly.pdbx_seq_one_letter_code
_entity_poly.pdbx_strand_id
1 'polypeptide(L)'
;MGGLLLAGIAMATPAAENSPIFLVEIPEAQVSATNQTTINLGSTRIKLIVIYVLRPEADRIDYGQIYPKVNGAAASRTSEVRPGARGKIVRIMLGSRAGFELLPGNNAIDISATDSQGHQYEGRFNLHAPAGVCLGSRSKTLEFPALMDLVRAGVSSERLIRLVLDCGLNFQPAPDMDQKLQDAGASAKLITAIHDPTSPELAEYTSPAVRLEQLLTLLRSGIPEDTIIADVEDHGVSFALTPEAEQQIRGAGGTGALIRTIRFMSGGGTSSKALNALEIIDLLKGGVESNRIFALVQQHGVNFRLDVATEQKLREAGANEKLMMAIRAAAQQYERTH
;
A
#
# COMPACT_ATOMS: atom_id res chain seq x y z
N MET A 1 65.90 0.07 -23.20
CA MET A 1 65.16 0.29 -21.95
C MET A 1 63.71 -0.11 -22.18
N GLY A 2 63.32 -1.33 -21.79
CA GLY A 2 61.95 -1.84 -21.92
C GLY A 2 61.34 -1.96 -20.54
N GLY A 3 60.32 -1.16 -20.24
CA GLY A 3 59.58 -1.20 -18.98
C GLY A 3 58.46 -2.22 -19.05
N LEU A 4 58.50 -3.23 -18.18
CA LEU A 4 57.47 -4.24 -18.01
C LEU A 4 56.33 -3.64 -17.16
N LEU A 5 55.13 -3.49 -17.75
CA LEU A 5 53.91 -3.14 -17.03
C LEU A 5 53.29 -4.41 -16.44
N LEU A 6 53.39 -4.57 -15.12
CA LEU A 6 52.65 -5.60 -14.37
C LEU A 6 51.22 -5.11 -14.14
N ALA A 7 50.29 -5.63 -14.92
CA ALA A 7 48.86 -5.47 -14.67
C ALA A 7 48.45 -6.37 -13.49
N GLY A 8 48.25 -5.78 -12.32
CA GLY A 8 47.71 -6.48 -11.16
C GLY A 8 46.22 -6.80 -11.38
N ILE A 9 45.89 -8.09 -11.42
CA ILE A 9 44.50 -8.56 -11.43
C ILE A 9 43.92 -8.28 -10.05
N ALA A 10 43.04 -7.28 -9.95
CA ALA A 10 42.27 -7.03 -8.74
C ALA A 10 41.29 -8.21 -8.53
N MET A 11 41.60 -9.08 -7.57
CA MET A 11 40.70 -10.14 -7.16
C MET A 11 39.48 -9.50 -6.48
N ALA A 12 38.28 -9.82 -6.95
CA ALA A 12 37.04 -9.40 -6.32
C ALA A 12 36.99 -9.96 -4.89
N THR A 13 37.01 -9.09 -3.89
CA THR A 13 36.79 -9.49 -2.49
C THR A 13 35.38 -10.08 -2.35
N PRO A 14 35.22 -11.21 -1.66
CA PRO A 14 33.91 -11.80 -1.41
C PRO A 14 33.01 -10.78 -0.68
N ALA A 15 31.72 -10.81 -0.97
CA ALA A 15 30.74 -9.96 -0.30
C ALA A 15 30.83 -10.18 1.21
N ALA A 16 31.22 -9.15 1.96
CA ALA A 16 31.38 -9.23 3.40
C ALA A 16 30.04 -9.61 4.04
N GLU A 17 30.05 -10.69 4.81
CA GLU A 17 28.91 -11.15 5.59
C GLU A 17 28.60 -10.11 6.68
N ASN A 18 27.31 -9.81 6.92
CA ASN A 18 26.93 -8.83 7.93
C ASN A 18 27.47 -9.20 9.31
N SER A 19 28.15 -8.26 9.96
CA SER A 19 28.59 -8.46 11.34
C SER A 19 27.38 -8.72 12.24
N PRO A 20 27.39 -9.79 13.06
CA PRO A 20 26.25 -10.18 13.89
C PRO A 20 25.95 -9.18 15.01
N ILE A 21 26.80 -8.17 15.21
CA ILE A 21 26.62 -7.14 16.23
C ILE A 21 25.58 -6.08 15.82
N PHE A 22 25.15 -6.06 14.55
CA PHE A 22 24.18 -5.10 14.06
C PHE A 22 22.80 -5.73 13.90
N LEU A 23 21.79 -5.11 14.51
CA LEU A 23 20.37 -5.40 14.24
C LEU A 23 19.68 -4.15 13.72
N VAL A 24 18.78 -4.31 12.75
CA VAL A 24 17.93 -3.22 12.26
C VAL A 24 16.49 -3.42 12.73
N GLU A 25 15.85 -2.33 13.14
CA GLU A 25 14.44 -2.25 13.48
C GLU A 25 13.81 -1.08 12.72
N ILE A 26 12.60 -1.30 12.21
CA ILE A 26 11.83 -0.29 11.49
C ILE A 26 10.45 -0.21 12.13
N PRO A 27 10.27 0.62 13.18
CA PRO A 27 9.04 0.63 13.98
C PRO A 27 7.78 0.91 13.15
N GLU A 28 7.87 1.84 12.19
CA GLU A 28 6.75 2.26 11.34
C GLU A 28 6.31 1.17 10.35
N ALA A 29 7.21 0.25 10.01
CA ALA A 29 6.91 -0.92 9.17
C ALA A 29 6.62 -2.17 10.01
N GLN A 30 6.53 -2.04 11.34
CA GLN A 30 6.36 -3.16 12.28
C GLN A 30 7.45 -4.24 12.16
N VAL A 31 8.64 -3.87 11.69
CA VAL A 31 9.79 -4.79 11.59
C VAL A 31 10.53 -4.77 12.92
N SER A 32 10.43 -5.88 13.66
CA SER A 32 11.18 -6.10 14.91
C SER A 32 12.69 -6.19 14.65
N ALA A 33 13.51 -5.91 15.67
CA ALA A 33 14.96 -5.94 15.58
C ALA A 33 15.48 -7.29 15.01
N THR A 34 16.14 -7.23 13.86
CA THR A 34 16.56 -8.40 13.07
C THR A 34 17.96 -8.21 12.47
N ASN A 35 18.68 -9.30 12.23
CA ASN A 35 19.94 -9.31 11.48
C ASN A 35 19.76 -9.69 10.00
N GLN A 36 18.51 -9.83 9.54
CA GLN A 36 18.22 -10.14 8.13
C GLN A 36 18.76 -9.05 7.21
N THR A 37 19.53 -9.46 6.21
CA THR A 37 20.17 -8.57 5.22
C THR A 37 19.17 -8.01 4.20
N THR A 38 17.99 -8.62 4.06
CA THR A 38 16.94 -8.18 3.11
C THR A 38 15.61 -8.07 3.83
N ILE A 39 14.99 -6.89 3.73
CA ILE A 39 13.74 -6.56 4.40
C ILE A 39 12.77 -5.96 3.38
N ASN A 40 11.60 -6.57 3.23
CA ASN A 40 10.53 -6.03 2.39
C ASN A 40 9.69 -5.05 3.22
N LEU A 41 9.54 -3.83 2.74
CA LEU A 41 8.74 -2.81 3.39
C LEU A 41 7.36 -2.76 2.73
N GLY A 42 6.35 -2.38 3.52
CA GLY A 42 5.01 -2.05 3.00
C GLY A 42 4.90 -0.61 2.49
N SER A 43 5.92 0.23 2.68
CA SER A 43 5.87 1.66 2.37
C SER A 43 7.27 2.28 2.25
N THR A 44 7.40 3.32 1.42
CA THR A 44 8.57 4.23 1.40
C THR A 44 8.50 5.32 2.47
N ARG A 45 7.36 5.48 3.15
CA ARG A 45 7.12 6.53 4.16
C ARG A 45 7.68 6.18 5.53
N ILE A 46 8.90 5.68 5.56
CA ILE A 46 9.65 5.43 6.77
C ILE A 46 10.42 6.69 7.12
N LYS A 47 10.20 7.22 8.31
CA LYS A 47 10.89 8.36 8.89
C LYS A 47 11.97 7.93 9.88
N LEU A 48 11.88 6.72 10.43
CA LEU A 48 12.83 6.26 11.44
C LEU A 48 13.34 4.85 11.14
N ILE A 49 14.66 4.73 11.04
CA ILE A 49 15.37 3.46 11.10
C ILE A 49 16.18 3.43 12.39
N VAL A 50 16.10 2.32 13.11
CA VAL A 50 16.86 2.09 14.34
C VAL A 50 17.85 0.97 14.09
N ILE A 51 19.13 1.22 14.36
CA ILE A 51 20.18 0.20 14.32
C ILE A 51 20.72 -0.01 15.72
N TYR A 52 20.75 -1.26 16.17
CA TYR A 52 21.36 -1.66 17.43
C TYR A 52 22.79 -2.11 17.17
N VAL A 53 23.72 -1.60 17.96
CA VAL A 53 25.08 -2.13 18.09
C VAL A 53 25.12 -2.92 19.38
N LEU A 54 25.29 -4.23 19.30
CA LEU A 54 25.15 -5.15 20.42
C LEU A 54 26.42 -5.25 21.28
N ARG A 55 26.22 -5.56 22.57
CA ARG A 55 27.27 -5.99 23.48
C ARG A 55 27.73 -7.42 23.14
N PRO A 56 29.00 -7.77 23.46
CA PRO A 56 29.99 -6.94 24.19
C PRO A 56 30.76 -5.94 23.32
N GLU A 57 30.69 -6.01 21.99
CA GLU A 57 31.47 -5.17 21.08
C GLU A 57 31.12 -3.68 21.22
N ALA A 58 29.85 -3.36 21.43
CA ALA A 58 29.38 -1.99 21.61
C ALA A 58 30.10 -1.23 22.74
N ASP A 59 30.53 -1.92 23.81
CA ASP A 59 31.21 -1.32 24.95
C ASP A 59 32.65 -0.89 24.61
N ARG A 60 33.24 -1.43 23.53
CA ARG A 60 34.61 -1.14 23.07
C ARG A 60 34.69 -0.15 21.90
N ILE A 61 33.54 0.13 21.28
CA ILE A 61 33.40 1.12 20.20
C ILE A 61 33.22 2.49 20.84
N ASP A 62 33.71 3.57 20.24
CA ASP A 62 33.37 4.93 20.66
C ASP A 62 32.17 5.47 19.87
N TYR A 63 31.37 6.36 20.45
CA TYR A 63 30.18 6.91 19.78
C TYR A 63 30.52 7.61 18.46
N GLY A 64 31.66 8.30 18.39
CA GLY A 64 32.15 8.98 17.18
C GLY A 64 32.74 8.04 16.12
N GLN A 65 32.84 6.74 16.42
CA GLN A 65 33.36 5.69 15.54
C GLN A 65 32.23 4.85 14.92
N ILE A 66 31.00 5.37 14.87
CA ILE A 66 29.85 4.71 14.23
C ILE A 66 29.39 5.55 13.04
N TYR A 67 29.44 4.97 11.85
CA TYR A 67 29.22 5.67 10.59
C TYR A 67 28.05 5.04 9.81
N PRO A 68 26.81 5.51 10.03
CA PRO A 68 25.68 5.08 9.22
C PRO A 68 25.68 5.76 7.85
N LYS A 69 25.21 5.04 6.83
CA LYS A 69 24.97 5.55 5.48
C LYS A 69 23.59 5.09 5.01
N VAL A 70 22.96 5.95 4.21
CA VAL A 70 21.70 5.64 3.51
C VAL A 70 21.98 5.83 2.02
N ASN A 71 21.79 4.76 1.24
CA ASN A 71 22.03 4.74 -0.21
C ASN A 71 23.42 5.29 -0.59
N GLY A 72 24.45 4.89 0.18
CA GLY A 72 25.83 5.35 0.01
C GLY A 72 26.15 6.75 0.54
N ALA A 73 25.14 7.56 0.89
CA ALA A 73 25.33 8.89 1.48
C ALA A 73 25.52 8.82 3.00
N ALA A 74 26.53 9.53 3.53
CA ALA A 74 26.82 9.55 4.96
C ALA A 74 25.67 10.17 5.78
N ALA A 75 25.09 9.38 6.68
CA ALA A 75 23.92 9.76 7.47
C ALA A 75 24.26 10.34 8.86
N SER A 76 25.54 10.62 9.14
CA SER A 76 25.99 11.11 10.46
C SER A 76 25.28 12.40 10.92
N ARG A 77 24.80 13.23 9.99
CA ARG A 77 24.06 14.48 10.30
C ARG A 77 22.56 14.27 10.51
N THR A 78 22.03 13.12 10.12
CA THR A 78 20.61 12.73 10.28
C THR A 78 20.46 11.58 11.27
N SER A 79 21.56 11.16 11.90
CA SER A 79 21.60 10.09 12.88
C SER A 79 21.96 10.59 14.27
N GLU A 80 21.37 9.97 15.29
CA GLU A 80 21.74 10.17 16.69
C GLU A 80 22.12 8.81 17.31
N VAL A 81 23.21 8.77 18.09
CA VAL A 81 23.63 7.56 18.81
C VAL A 81 23.37 7.72 20.31
N ARG A 82 22.67 6.77 20.92
CA ARG A 82 22.33 6.75 22.35
C ARG A 82 22.71 5.44 23.02
N PRO A 83 22.96 5.44 24.35
CA PRO A 83 23.06 4.19 25.10
C PRO A 83 21.71 3.45 25.13
N GLY A 84 21.75 2.12 25.11
CA GLY A 84 20.59 1.25 25.25
C GLY A 84 20.90 0.03 26.13
N ALA A 85 19.86 -0.69 26.56
CA ALA A 85 20.03 -1.84 27.46
C ALA A 85 20.93 -2.95 26.90
N ARG A 86 20.96 -3.10 25.57
CA ARG A 86 21.71 -4.14 24.84
C ARG A 86 23.02 -3.65 24.20
N GLY A 87 23.40 -2.39 24.42
CA GLY A 87 24.56 -1.77 23.78
C GLY A 87 24.25 -0.32 23.37
N LYS A 88 24.40 0.00 22.08
CA LYS A 88 24.12 1.35 21.55
C LYS A 88 23.00 1.32 20.53
N ILE A 89 22.30 2.43 20.40
CA ILE A 89 21.17 2.62 19.51
C ILE A 89 21.49 3.78 18.58
N VAL A 90 21.54 3.52 17.28
CA VAL A 90 21.68 4.52 16.22
C VAL A 90 20.29 4.78 15.65
N ARG A 91 19.79 6.00 15.77
CA ARG A 91 18.49 6.43 15.25
C ARG A 91 18.73 7.27 14.01
N ILE A 92 18.35 6.78 12.83
CA ILE A 92 18.47 7.51 11.55
C ILE A 92 17.10 8.12 11.22
N MET A 93 17.02 9.46 11.22
CA MET A 93 15.82 10.21 10.86
C MET A 93 15.79 10.48 9.36
N LEU A 94 15.04 9.67 8.64
CA LEU A 94 14.81 9.82 7.21
C LEU A 94 13.90 11.02 6.91
N GLY A 95 14.11 11.66 5.77
CA GLY A 95 13.36 12.85 5.33
C GLY A 95 13.65 14.13 6.13
N SER A 96 14.49 14.07 7.18
CA SER A 96 14.96 15.27 7.90
C SER A 96 15.87 16.15 7.04
N ARG A 97 16.45 15.59 5.98
CA ARG A 97 17.26 16.28 4.96
C ARG A 97 16.98 15.67 3.59
N ALA A 98 16.97 16.53 2.56
CA ALA A 98 16.84 16.08 1.18
C ALA A 98 17.94 15.05 0.84
N GLY A 99 17.57 13.97 0.15
CA GLY A 99 18.46 12.88 -0.23
C GLY A 99 18.63 11.77 0.82
N PHE A 100 18.02 11.87 1.99
CA PHE A 100 18.01 10.82 3.03
C PHE A 100 16.61 10.21 3.18
N GLU A 101 16.04 9.78 2.06
CA GLU A 101 14.71 9.15 1.97
C GLU A 101 14.86 7.75 1.38
N LEU A 102 13.92 6.87 1.68
CA LEU A 102 13.84 5.60 0.96
C LEU A 102 13.23 5.84 -0.41
N LEU A 103 13.98 5.48 -1.44
CA LEU A 103 13.51 5.49 -2.81
C LEU A 103 12.66 4.24 -3.07
N PRO A 104 11.73 4.27 -4.03
CA PRO A 104 11.09 3.06 -4.53
C PRO A 104 12.13 2.01 -4.98
N GLY A 105 11.91 0.75 -4.62
CA GLY A 105 12.82 -0.35 -4.96
C GLY A 105 13.90 -0.60 -3.90
N ASN A 106 15.12 -0.93 -4.35
CA ASN A 106 16.21 -1.35 -3.48
C ASN A 106 16.92 -0.16 -2.85
N ASN A 107 16.90 -0.10 -1.52
CA ASN A 107 17.67 0.84 -0.73
C ASN A 107 18.73 0.09 0.06
N ALA A 108 19.85 0.74 0.33
CA ALA A 108 20.91 0.21 1.18
C ALA A 108 21.06 1.06 2.44
N ILE A 109 21.02 0.43 3.60
CA ILE A 109 21.45 1.01 4.86
C ILE A 109 22.75 0.35 5.24
N ASP A 110 23.84 1.10 5.15
CA ASP A 110 25.15 0.62 5.57
C ASP A 110 25.47 1.18 6.95
N ILE A 111 26.10 0.39 7.79
CA ILE A 111 26.67 0.81 9.06
C ILE A 111 28.07 0.24 9.18
N SER A 112 29.02 1.08 9.59
CA SER A 112 30.35 0.64 9.96
C SER A 112 30.69 1.17 11.34
N ALA A 113 31.45 0.38 12.11
CA ALA A 113 31.96 0.80 13.40
C ALA A 113 33.40 0.32 13.60
N THR A 114 34.20 1.12 14.30
CA THR A 114 35.58 0.76 14.66
C THR A 114 35.72 0.73 16.19
N ASP A 115 36.26 -0.34 16.75
CA ASP A 115 36.57 -0.38 18.17
C ASP A 115 37.90 0.32 18.52
N SER A 116 38.14 0.52 19.82
CA SER A 116 39.37 1.13 20.33
C SER A 116 40.67 0.37 19.98
N GLN A 117 40.57 -0.88 19.51
CA GLN A 117 41.70 -1.68 19.04
C GLN A 117 41.88 -1.62 17.51
N GLY A 118 41.02 -0.91 16.80
CA GLY A 118 41.05 -0.77 15.35
C GLY A 118 40.32 -1.89 14.61
N HIS A 119 39.60 -2.80 15.27
CA HIS A 119 38.78 -3.78 14.58
C HIS A 119 37.57 -3.10 13.96
N GLN A 120 37.33 -3.39 12.69
CA GLN A 120 36.21 -2.86 11.93
C GLN A 120 35.07 -3.88 11.88
N TYR A 121 33.86 -3.37 12.08
CA TYR A 121 32.61 -4.10 11.97
C TYR A 121 31.77 -3.44 10.90
N GLU A 122 31.24 -4.21 9.95
CA GLU A 122 30.38 -3.71 8.88
C GLU A 122 29.03 -4.44 8.87
N GLY A 123 27.98 -3.71 8.49
CA GLY A 123 26.65 -4.24 8.28
C GLY A 123 25.94 -3.50 7.16
N ARG A 124 25.20 -4.23 6.33
CA ARG A 124 24.41 -3.74 5.22
C ARG A 124 23.03 -4.37 5.23
N PHE A 125 22.01 -3.53 5.26
CA PHE A 125 20.61 -3.94 5.19
C PHE A 125 20.01 -3.43 3.90
N ASN A 126 19.58 -4.34 3.03
CA ASN A 126 18.89 -4.05 1.79
C ASN A 126 17.39 -3.95 2.07
N LEU A 127 16.87 -2.74 2.01
CA LEU A 127 15.45 -2.48 2.21
C LEU A 127 14.77 -2.42 0.84
N HIS A 128 13.92 -3.41 0.57
CA HIS A 128 13.08 -3.39 -0.61
C HIS A 128 11.82 -2.59 -0.26
N ALA A 129 11.87 -1.30 -0.56
CA ALA A 129 10.69 -0.47 -0.48
C ALA A 129 9.79 -0.81 -1.67
N PRO A 130 8.46 -0.85 -1.49
CA PRO A 130 7.57 -1.11 -2.62
C PRO A 130 7.86 -0.06 -3.68
N ALA A 131 7.73 -0.43 -4.95
CA ALA A 131 7.76 0.52 -6.05
C ALA A 131 6.58 1.50 -5.88
N GLY A 132 6.74 2.48 -4.99
CA GLY A 132 5.84 3.58 -4.77
C GLY A 132 6.05 4.54 -5.92
N VAL A 133 5.35 4.31 -7.02
CA VAL A 133 5.45 5.11 -8.26
C VAL A 133 4.96 6.55 -8.07
N CYS A 134 4.56 6.90 -6.86
CA CYS A 134 4.36 8.26 -6.44
C CYS A 134 5.15 8.46 -5.15
N LEU A 135 6.10 9.40 -5.10
CA LEU A 135 6.21 10.45 -4.07
C LEU A 135 7.64 11.02 -3.96
N GLY A 136 7.89 12.12 -4.66
CA GLY A 136 8.74 13.21 -4.16
C GLY A 136 7.84 14.34 -3.65
N SER A 137 8.22 15.01 -2.57
CA SER A 137 7.47 16.14 -2.02
C SER A 137 7.65 17.40 -2.87
N ARG A 138 6.70 17.68 -3.77
CA ARG A 138 6.06 19.01 -4.03
C ARG A 138 5.27 19.11 -5.34
N SER A 139 5.30 18.12 -6.22
CA SER A 139 4.29 17.91 -7.26
C SER A 139 4.38 16.44 -7.67
N LYS A 140 3.39 15.66 -7.26
CA LYS A 140 3.29 14.22 -7.58
C LYS A 140 2.91 14.11 -9.04
N THR A 141 3.86 13.77 -9.88
CA THR A 141 3.64 13.61 -11.32
C THR A 141 4.69 12.64 -11.87
N LEU A 142 4.28 11.71 -12.73
CA LEU A 142 5.15 10.72 -13.35
C LEU A 142 5.97 11.37 -14.47
N GLU A 143 7.30 11.24 -14.42
CA GLU A 143 8.18 11.74 -15.47
C GLU A 143 8.26 10.77 -16.67
N PHE A 144 8.48 11.31 -17.86
CA PHE A 144 8.51 10.51 -19.08
C PHE A 144 9.61 9.42 -19.08
N PRO A 145 10.86 9.67 -18.65
CA PRO A 145 11.88 8.61 -18.59
C PRO A 145 11.48 7.47 -17.65
N ALA A 146 10.90 7.79 -16.49
CA ALA A 146 10.45 6.80 -15.52
C ALA A 146 9.29 5.95 -16.06
N LEU A 147 8.30 6.57 -16.71
CA LEU A 147 7.25 5.84 -17.42
C LEU A 147 7.85 4.94 -18.50
N MET A 148 8.88 5.43 -19.20
CA MET A 148 9.49 4.69 -20.29
C MET A 148 10.25 3.45 -19.84
N ASP A 149 10.97 3.56 -18.73
CA ASP A 149 11.67 2.44 -18.12
C ASP A 149 10.69 1.36 -17.65
N LEU A 150 9.53 1.74 -17.11
CA LEU A 150 8.51 0.79 -16.69
C LEU A 150 7.88 0.04 -17.87
N VAL A 151 7.62 0.72 -18.99
CA VAL A 151 7.12 0.08 -20.21
C VAL A 151 8.16 -0.92 -20.75
N ARG A 152 9.44 -0.51 -20.85
CA ARG A 152 10.53 -1.39 -21.32
C ARG A 152 10.79 -2.57 -20.39
N ALA A 153 10.55 -2.40 -19.09
CA ALA A 153 10.61 -3.47 -18.11
C ALA A 153 9.45 -4.47 -18.23
N GLY A 154 8.49 -4.25 -19.14
CA GLY A 154 7.36 -5.15 -19.38
C GLY A 154 6.27 -5.06 -18.30
N VAL A 155 6.16 -3.93 -17.60
CA VAL A 155 5.05 -3.71 -16.65
C VAL A 155 3.73 -3.71 -17.43
N SER A 156 2.70 -4.38 -16.89
CA SER A 156 1.42 -4.52 -17.59
C SER A 156 0.77 -3.16 -17.86
N SER A 157 0.06 -3.06 -18.98
CA SER A 157 -0.60 -1.82 -19.38
C SER A 157 -1.62 -1.35 -18.36
N GLU A 158 -2.35 -2.27 -17.72
CA GLU A 158 -3.34 -1.98 -16.68
C GLU A 158 -2.68 -1.35 -15.46
N ARG A 159 -1.51 -1.86 -15.07
CA ARG A 159 -0.74 -1.30 -13.97
C ARG A 159 -0.22 0.08 -14.32
N LEU A 160 0.31 0.27 -15.52
CA LEU A 160 0.81 1.57 -15.98
C LEU A 160 -0.31 2.61 -16.08
N ILE A 161 -1.48 2.24 -16.59
CA ILE A 161 -2.66 3.13 -16.67
C ILE A 161 -3.05 3.62 -15.26
N ARG A 162 -3.17 2.70 -14.29
CA ARG A 162 -3.44 3.09 -12.89
C ARG A 162 -2.39 4.03 -12.34
N LEU A 163 -1.12 3.77 -12.64
CA LEU A 163 -0.03 4.65 -12.20
C LEU A 163 -0.16 6.05 -12.78
N VAL A 164 -0.50 6.19 -14.06
CA VAL A 164 -0.77 7.48 -14.69
C VAL A 164 -1.96 8.19 -14.04
N LEU A 165 -3.05 7.47 -13.76
CA LEU A 165 -4.26 8.02 -13.14
C LEU A 165 -4.05 8.43 -11.68
N ASP A 166 -3.36 7.62 -10.89
CA ASP A 166 -3.11 7.85 -9.47
C ASP A 166 -2.05 8.94 -9.24
N CYS A 167 -1.06 9.02 -10.15
CA CYS A 167 0.09 9.90 -10.00
C CYS A 167 0.03 11.18 -10.82
N GLY A 168 -0.77 11.27 -11.88
CA GLY A 168 -0.66 12.34 -12.87
C GLY A 168 0.68 12.30 -13.62
N LEU A 169 0.87 13.20 -14.59
CA LEU A 169 2.06 13.26 -15.44
C LEU A 169 2.81 14.59 -15.29
N ASN A 170 4.15 14.56 -15.35
CA ASN A 170 5.00 15.76 -15.23
C ASN A 170 5.48 16.28 -16.58
N PHE A 171 4.86 15.78 -17.64
CA PHE A 171 5.20 16.12 -19.01
C PHE A 171 3.90 16.31 -19.78
N GLN A 172 3.97 17.14 -20.81
CA GLN A 172 2.85 17.32 -21.71
C GLN A 172 2.91 16.24 -22.79
N PRO A 173 1.82 15.49 -23.03
CA PRO A 173 1.78 14.50 -24.10
C PRO A 173 2.09 15.14 -25.46
N ALA A 174 2.95 14.48 -26.25
CA ALA A 174 3.35 14.93 -27.58
C ALA A 174 3.47 13.74 -28.54
N PRO A 175 3.21 13.91 -29.87
CA PRO A 175 3.21 12.80 -30.82
C PRO A 175 4.54 12.02 -30.89
N ASP A 176 5.68 12.70 -30.70
CA ASP A 176 6.99 12.04 -30.69
C ASP A 176 7.19 11.15 -29.45
N MET A 177 6.51 11.47 -28.34
CA MET A 177 6.51 10.69 -27.11
C MET A 177 5.61 9.46 -27.24
N ASP A 178 4.46 9.60 -27.90
CA ASP A 178 3.55 8.49 -28.19
C ASP A 178 4.26 7.43 -29.05
N GLN A 179 4.98 7.86 -30.09
CA GLN A 179 5.76 6.95 -30.92
C GLN A 179 6.83 6.21 -30.11
N LYS A 180 7.60 6.92 -29.27
CA LYS A 180 8.60 6.31 -28.38
C LYS A 180 7.99 5.29 -27.41
N LEU A 181 6.80 5.59 -26.89
CA LEU A 181 6.05 4.70 -26.00
C LEU A 181 5.60 3.44 -26.75
N GLN A 182 5.02 3.60 -27.95
CA GLN A 182 4.59 2.50 -28.80
C GLN A 182 5.76 1.62 -29.24
N ASP A 183 6.88 2.22 -29.65
CA ASP A 183 8.11 1.51 -30.05
C ASP A 183 8.67 0.64 -28.91
N ALA A 184 8.43 1.05 -27.67
CA ALA A 184 8.81 0.31 -26.46
C ALA A 184 7.74 -0.68 -25.98
N GLY A 185 6.60 -0.79 -26.67
CA GLY A 185 5.54 -1.76 -26.37
C GLY A 185 4.38 -1.23 -25.52
N ALA A 186 4.24 0.09 -25.36
CA ALA A 186 3.07 0.66 -24.69
C ALA A 186 1.78 0.36 -25.47
N SER A 187 0.71 0.02 -24.76
CA SER A 187 -0.60 -0.17 -25.39
C SER A 187 -1.26 1.16 -25.75
N ALA A 188 -2.16 1.12 -26.75
CA ALA A 188 -2.98 2.27 -27.12
C ALA A 188 -3.79 2.83 -25.93
N LYS A 189 -4.26 1.95 -25.03
CA LYS A 189 -4.98 2.36 -23.80
C LYS A 189 -4.10 3.17 -22.84
N LEU A 190 -2.81 2.83 -22.73
CA LEU A 190 -1.86 3.62 -21.94
C LEU A 190 -1.62 4.99 -22.58
N ILE A 191 -1.52 5.07 -23.91
CA ILE A 191 -1.44 6.36 -24.62
C ILE A 191 -2.70 7.20 -24.38
N THR A 192 -3.90 6.60 -24.46
CA THR A 192 -5.15 7.29 -24.12
C THR A 192 -5.12 7.82 -22.69
N ALA A 193 -4.66 7.02 -21.72
CA ALA A 193 -4.53 7.46 -20.32
C ALA A 193 -3.55 8.62 -20.10
N ILE A 194 -2.54 8.73 -20.95
CA ILE A 194 -1.56 9.81 -20.91
C ILE A 194 -2.16 11.12 -21.44
N HIS A 195 -2.97 11.06 -22.51
CA HIS A 195 -3.58 12.23 -23.15
C HIS A 195 -4.86 12.71 -22.47
N ASP A 196 -5.74 11.78 -22.12
CA ASP A 196 -7.04 12.05 -21.51
C ASP A 196 -7.30 11.07 -20.35
N PRO A 197 -6.75 11.35 -19.16
CA PRO A 197 -6.96 10.51 -17.97
C PRO A 197 -8.43 10.50 -17.51
N THR A 198 -9.28 11.38 -18.04
CA THR A 198 -10.72 11.44 -17.74
C THR A 198 -11.58 10.71 -18.76
N SER A 199 -10.97 10.08 -19.77
CA SER A 199 -11.69 9.36 -20.81
C SER A 199 -12.63 8.30 -20.22
N PRO A 200 -13.90 8.19 -20.70
CA PRO A 200 -14.83 7.13 -20.27
C PRO A 200 -14.29 5.71 -20.48
N GLU A 201 -13.39 5.52 -21.44
CA GLU A 201 -12.72 4.24 -21.70
C GLU A 201 -11.81 3.80 -20.53
N LEU A 202 -11.42 4.76 -19.69
CA LEU A 202 -10.57 4.55 -18.52
C LEU A 202 -11.35 4.44 -17.21
N ALA A 203 -12.68 4.58 -17.26
CA ALA A 203 -13.56 4.48 -16.09
C ALA A 203 -13.37 3.17 -15.32
N GLU A 204 -12.99 2.10 -16.02
CA GLU A 204 -12.67 0.80 -15.41
C GLU A 204 -11.44 0.88 -14.48
N TYR A 205 -10.46 1.74 -14.79
CA TYR A 205 -9.19 1.88 -14.05
C TYR A 205 -9.25 2.93 -12.95
N THR A 206 -10.15 3.91 -13.06
CA THR A 206 -10.40 4.94 -12.04
C THR A 206 -11.43 4.50 -11.00
N SER A 207 -12.20 3.44 -11.27
CA SER A 207 -13.15 2.94 -10.29
C SER A 207 -12.41 2.34 -9.10
N PRO A 208 -12.62 2.85 -7.87
CA PRO A 208 -12.08 2.22 -6.68
C PRO A 208 -12.72 0.83 -6.46
N ALA A 209 -13.82 0.53 -7.15
CA ALA A 209 -14.62 -0.65 -6.96
C ALA A 209 -13.84 -1.95 -7.21
N VAL A 210 -13.96 -2.85 -6.23
CA VAL A 210 -13.30 -4.15 -6.20
C VAL A 210 -13.73 -4.99 -7.40
N ARG A 211 -12.75 -5.48 -8.16
CA ARG A 211 -12.97 -6.39 -9.31
C ARG A 211 -13.09 -7.83 -8.85
N LEU A 212 -13.76 -8.68 -9.63
CA LEU A 212 -13.91 -10.11 -9.31
C LEU A 212 -12.54 -10.80 -9.14
N GLU A 213 -11.60 -10.62 -10.07
CA GLU A 213 -10.27 -11.22 -9.97
C GLU A 213 -9.46 -10.73 -8.74
N GLN A 214 -9.59 -9.45 -8.41
CA GLN A 214 -8.97 -8.87 -7.22
C GLN A 214 -9.56 -9.51 -5.97
N LEU A 215 -10.89 -9.59 -5.88
CA LEU A 215 -11.60 -10.25 -4.79
C LEU A 215 -11.16 -11.72 -4.62
N LEU A 216 -11.13 -12.48 -5.71
CA LEU A 216 -10.70 -13.89 -5.69
C LEU A 216 -9.24 -14.01 -5.22
N THR A 217 -8.39 -13.06 -5.58
CA THR A 217 -7.00 -13.00 -5.12
C THR A 217 -6.90 -12.72 -3.63
N LEU A 218 -7.69 -11.77 -3.10
CA LEU A 218 -7.74 -11.44 -1.67
C LEU A 218 -8.21 -12.64 -0.84
N LEU A 219 -9.21 -13.37 -1.33
CA LEU A 219 -9.71 -14.57 -0.67
C LEU A 219 -8.65 -15.68 -0.66
N ARG A 220 -8.01 -15.95 -1.80
CA ARG A 220 -6.97 -16.98 -1.93
C ARG A 220 -5.70 -16.67 -1.14
N SER A 221 -5.40 -15.39 -0.91
CA SER A 221 -4.26 -14.98 -0.08
C SER A 221 -4.52 -15.08 1.42
N GLY A 222 -5.72 -15.53 1.83
CA GLY A 222 -6.08 -15.71 3.24
C GLY A 222 -6.29 -14.40 3.99
N ILE A 223 -6.58 -13.31 3.28
CA ILE A 223 -6.97 -12.05 3.94
C ILE A 223 -8.30 -12.28 4.67
N PRO A 224 -8.43 -11.82 5.94
CA PRO A 224 -9.67 -11.97 6.70
C PRO A 224 -10.87 -11.40 5.93
N GLU A 225 -11.95 -12.18 5.87
CA GLU A 225 -13.14 -11.82 5.09
C GLU A 225 -13.74 -10.47 5.53
N ASP A 226 -13.72 -10.14 6.82
CA ASP A 226 -14.21 -8.86 7.33
C ASP A 226 -13.48 -7.65 6.71
N THR A 227 -12.19 -7.80 6.40
CA THR A 227 -11.41 -6.76 5.72
C THR A 227 -11.84 -6.62 4.26
N ILE A 228 -12.12 -7.73 3.60
CA ILE A 228 -12.60 -7.76 2.22
C ILE A 228 -14.01 -7.17 2.12
N ILE A 229 -14.88 -7.48 3.08
CA ILE A 229 -16.23 -6.91 3.18
C ILE A 229 -16.14 -5.39 3.33
N ALA A 230 -15.31 -4.89 4.25
CA ALA A 230 -15.12 -3.45 4.43
C ALA A 230 -14.62 -2.78 3.14
N ASP A 231 -13.65 -3.39 2.44
CA ASP A 231 -13.12 -2.87 1.18
C ASP A 231 -14.19 -2.82 0.08
N VAL A 232 -15.01 -3.87 -0.03
CA VAL A 232 -16.14 -3.95 -0.98
C VAL A 232 -17.22 -2.91 -0.67
N GLU A 233 -17.50 -2.64 0.60
CA GLU A 233 -18.51 -1.65 1.00
C GLU A 233 -18.03 -0.21 0.77
N ASP A 234 -16.77 0.06 1.10
CA ASP A 234 -16.20 1.41 0.99
C ASP A 234 -15.98 1.81 -0.48
N HIS A 235 -15.63 0.84 -1.32
CA HIS A 235 -15.26 1.11 -2.71
C HIS A 235 -16.28 0.61 -3.75
N GLY A 236 -17.19 -0.28 -3.37
CA GLY A 236 -18.12 -0.97 -4.28
C GLY A 236 -17.48 -2.14 -5.02
N VAL A 237 -18.25 -2.75 -5.93
CA VAL A 237 -17.76 -3.77 -6.87
C VAL A 237 -18.02 -3.37 -8.31
N SER A 238 -17.07 -3.70 -9.18
CA SER A 238 -17.12 -3.39 -10.61
C SER A 238 -17.63 -4.56 -11.47
N PHE A 239 -18.25 -5.56 -10.85
CA PHE A 239 -18.79 -6.75 -11.52
C PHE A 239 -20.18 -7.10 -11.02
N ALA A 240 -20.98 -7.74 -11.88
CA ALA A 240 -22.27 -8.30 -11.49
C ALA A 240 -22.08 -9.67 -10.82
N LEU A 241 -22.81 -9.93 -9.73
CA LEU A 241 -22.80 -11.24 -9.08
C LEU A 241 -23.65 -12.26 -9.87
N THR A 242 -23.06 -12.85 -10.91
CA THR A 242 -23.68 -13.97 -11.65
C THR A 242 -23.56 -15.28 -10.85
N PRO A 243 -24.34 -16.34 -11.17
CA PRO A 243 -24.18 -17.66 -10.54
C PRO A 243 -22.75 -18.21 -10.64
N GLU A 244 -22.07 -17.95 -11.76
CA GLU A 244 -20.68 -18.33 -11.98
C GLU A 244 -19.73 -17.55 -11.06
N ALA A 245 -19.90 -16.23 -10.95
CA ALA A 245 -19.12 -15.40 -10.05
C ALA A 245 -19.32 -15.82 -8.58
N GLU A 246 -20.56 -16.11 -8.18
CA GLU A 246 -20.88 -16.62 -6.85
C GLU A 246 -20.19 -17.96 -6.56
N GLN A 247 -20.20 -18.88 -7.54
CA GLN A 247 -19.49 -20.16 -7.43
C GLN A 247 -17.98 -19.97 -7.31
N GLN A 248 -17.39 -19.05 -8.08
CA GLN A 248 -15.96 -18.73 -7.99
C GLN A 248 -15.59 -18.15 -6.62
N ILE A 249 -16.40 -17.23 -6.09
CA ILE A 249 -16.20 -16.62 -4.77
C ILE A 249 -16.25 -17.69 -3.67
N ARG A 250 -17.27 -18.58 -3.71
CA ARG A 250 -17.35 -19.72 -2.77
C ARG A 250 -16.15 -20.65 -2.91
N GLY A 251 -15.74 -20.95 -4.15
CA GLY A 251 -14.57 -21.79 -4.43
C GLY A 251 -13.26 -21.19 -3.93
N ALA A 252 -13.17 -19.87 -3.82
CA ALA A 252 -12.03 -19.16 -3.24
C ALA A 252 -12.09 -19.02 -1.71
N GLY A 253 -13.15 -19.52 -1.06
CA GLY A 253 -13.32 -19.45 0.40
C GLY A 253 -14.21 -18.31 0.90
N GLY A 254 -14.88 -17.57 0.00
CA GLY A 254 -15.84 -16.52 0.39
C GLY A 254 -17.10 -17.12 1.02
N THR A 255 -17.60 -16.52 2.10
CA THR A 255 -18.79 -17.00 2.79
C THR A 255 -20.07 -16.35 2.27
N GLY A 256 -21.20 -16.79 2.80
CA GLY A 256 -22.49 -16.18 2.48
C GLY A 256 -22.57 -14.70 2.87
N ALA A 257 -21.79 -14.24 3.86
CA ALA A 257 -21.79 -12.84 4.27
C ALA A 257 -21.22 -11.95 3.16
N LEU A 258 -20.01 -12.24 2.68
CA LEU A 258 -19.38 -11.51 1.58
C LEU A 258 -20.23 -11.57 0.29
N ILE A 259 -20.79 -12.73 -0.05
CA ILE A 259 -21.65 -12.88 -1.23
C ILE A 259 -22.88 -11.97 -1.15
N ARG A 260 -23.50 -11.84 0.04
CA ARG A 260 -24.62 -10.91 0.24
C ARG A 260 -24.18 -9.46 0.09
N THR A 261 -23.03 -9.10 0.67
CA THR A 261 -22.46 -7.75 0.52
C THR A 261 -22.18 -7.43 -0.94
N ILE A 262 -21.56 -8.33 -1.69
CA ILE A 262 -21.30 -8.15 -3.12
C ILE A 262 -22.61 -8.08 -3.91
N ARG A 263 -23.61 -8.90 -3.59
CA ARG A 263 -24.93 -8.82 -4.22
C ARG A 263 -25.56 -7.45 -4.03
N PHE A 264 -25.43 -6.91 -2.81
CA PHE A 264 -25.88 -5.58 -2.47
C PHE A 264 -25.11 -4.50 -3.27
N MET A 265 -23.78 -4.57 -3.31
CA MET A 265 -22.94 -3.59 -4.02
C MET A 265 -22.98 -3.73 -5.55
N SER A 266 -23.27 -4.91 -6.09
CA SER A 266 -23.37 -5.18 -7.55
C SER A 266 -24.75 -4.90 -8.13
N GLY A 267 -25.78 -4.79 -7.30
CA GLY A 267 -27.20 -4.64 -7.69
C GLY A 267 -27.60 -3.29 -8.31
N GLY A 268 -26.66 -2.41 -8.64
CA GLY A 268 -26.94 -1.18 -9.37
C GLY A 268 -25.78 -0.19 -9.35
N GLY A 269 -25.21 0.09 -10.52
CA GLY A 269 -24.07 0.99 -10.69
C GLY A 269 -24.28 2.39 -10.13
N THR A 270 -23.20 2.95 -9.60
CA THR A 270 -22.91 4.39 -9.46
C THR A 270 -24.10 5.29 -9.09
N SER A 271 -24.46 5.30 -7.81
CA SER A 271 -24.68 6.52 -7.01
C SER A 271 -25.50 6.14 -5.78
N SER A 272 -25.00 6.44 -4.59
CA SER A 272 -25.77 6.78 -3.40
C SER A 272 -27.19 6.16 -3.30
N LYS A 273 -27.33 4.84 -3.42
CA LYS A 273 -28.64 4.22 -3.38
C LYS A 273 -29.03 4.12 -1.92
N ALA A 274 -29.90 5.03 -1.51
CA ALA A 274 -30.49 5.00 -0.18
C ALA A 274 -31.12 3.63 0.09
N LEU A 275 -30.91 3.13 1.30
CA LEU A 275 -31.25 1.75 1.69
C LEU A 275 -32.77 1.55 1.76
N ASN A 276 -33.25 0.45 1.21
CA ASN A 276 -34.65 0.04 1.40
C ASN A 276 -34.83 -0.88 2.61
N ALA A 277 -36.06 -1.02 3.09
CA ALA A 277 -36.35 -1.81 4.29
C ALA A 277 -36.00 -3.29 4.14
N LEU A 278 -36.19 -3.88 2.96
CA LEU A 278 -35.86 -5.29 2.69
C LEU A 278 -34.34 -5.50 2.69
N GLU A 279 -33.57 -4.58 2.11
CA GLU A 279 -32.10 -4.61 2.12
C GLU A 279 -31.57 -4.61 3.56
N ILE A 280 -32.09 -3.74 4.42
CA ILE A 280 -31.68 -3.69 5.84
C ILE A 280 -32.04 -5.00 6.57
N ILE A 281 -33.24 -5.55 6.33
CA ILE A 281 -33.68 -6.82 6.92
C ILE A 281 -32.78 -7.98 6.46
N ASP A 282 -32.41 -8.01 5.18
CA ASP A 282 -31.57 -9.06 4.61
C ASP A 282 -30.13 -8.98 5.14
N LEU A 283 -29.58 -7.77 5.34
CA LEU A 283 -28.29 -7.57 5.99
C LEU A 283 -28.30 -8.09 7.44
N LEU A 284 -29.34 -7.74 8.21
CA LEU A 284 -29.51 -8.18 9.59
C LEU A 284 -29.63 -9.70 9.70
N LYS A 285 -30.52 -10.33 8.90
CA LYS A 285 -30.67 -11.79 8.84
C LYS A 285 -29.40 -12.48 8.32
N GLY A 286 -28.62 -11.76 7.53
CA GLY A 286 -27.32 -12.19 7.03
C GLY A 286 -26.21 -12.17 8.08
N GLY A 287 -26.48 -11.76 9.32
CA GLY A 287 -25.49 -11.70 10.40
C GLY A 287 -24.54 -10.50 10.30
N VAL A 288 -24.85 -9.50 9.47
CA VAL A 288 -24.08 -8.25 9.44
C VAL A 288 -24.33 -7.49 10.75
N GLU A 289 -23.27 -7.04 11.41
CA GLU A 289 -23.39 -6.36 12.70
C GLU A 289 -24.22 -5.07 12.59
N SER A 290 -25.11 -4.83 13.56
CA SER A 290 -25.97 -3.64 13.56
C SER A 290 -25.20 -2.31 13.55
N ASN A 291 -23.98 -2.27 14.11
CA ASN A 291 -23.11 -1.09 14.05
C ASN A 291 -22.64 -0.79 12.62
N ARG A 292 -22.42 -1.82 11.80
CA ARG A 292 -22.02 -1.64 10.40
C ARG A 292 -23.20 -1.13 9.58
N ILE A 293 -24.38 -1.74 9.75
CA ILE A 293 -25.61 -1.29 9.10
C ILE A 293 -25.95 0.15 9.50
N PHE A 294 -25.69 0.53 10.75
CA PHE A 294 -25.84 1.91 11.21
C PHE A 294 -24.98 2.89 10.40
N ALA A 295 -23.72 2.55 10.12
CA ALA A 295 -22.83 3.37 9.30
C ALA A 295 -23.35 3.49 7.86
N LEU A 296 -23.85 2.39 7.28
CA LEU A 296 -24.45 2.39 5.94
C LEU A 296 -25.70 3.29 5.87
N VAL A 297 -26.56 3.24 6.90
CA VAL A 297 -27.74 4.12 7.00
C VAL A 297 -27.33 5.59 7.14
N GLN A 298 -26.26 5.90 7.87
CA GLN A 298 -25.76 7.27 7.97
C GLN A 298 -25.15 7.78 6.66
N GLN A 299 -24.43 6.92 5.94
CA GLN A 299 -23.73 7.28 4.72
C GLN A 299 -24.66 7.40 3.50
N HIS A 300 -25.64 6.49 3.38
CA HIS A 300 -26.48 6.38 2.20
C HIS A 300 -27.93 6.85 2.42
N GLY A 301 -28.37 7.00 3.67
CA GLY A 301 -29.77 7.27 3.99
C GLY A 301 -30.68 6.07 3.73
N VAL A 302 -31.98 6.31 3.73
CA VAL A 302 -33.02 5.31 3.43
C VAL A 302 -34.03 5.85 2.42
N ASN A 303 -34.66 4.97 1.65
CA ASN A 303 -35.66 5.33 0.62
C ASN A 303 -37.08 4.85 0.94
N PHE A 304 -37.40 4.67 2.22
CA PHE A 304 -38.70 4.21 2.67
C PHE A 304 -39.21 5.03 3.85
N ARG A 305 -40.54 5.10 3.98
CA ARG A 305 -41.19 5.65 5.18
C ARG A 305 -41.24 4.55 6.23
N LEU A 306 -40.94 4.92 7.48
CA LEU A 306 -40.93 3.96 8.57
C LEU A 306 -42.33 3.85 9.19
N ASP A 307 -43.07 2.81 8.82
CA ASP A 307 -44.34 2.46 9.46
C ASP A 307 -44.14 1.44 10.61
N VAL A 308 -45.19 1.24 11.41
CA VAL A 308 -45.17 0.33 12.57
C VAL A 308 -44.82 -1.10 12.16
N ALA A 309 -45.32 -1.56 11.01
CA ALA A 309 -45.08 -2.91 10.52
C ALA A 309 -43.62 -3.12 10.09
N THR A 310 -43.01 -2.13 9.45
CA THR A 310 -41.62 -2.16 9.00
C THR A 310 -40.67 -2.04 10.18
N GLU A 311 -40.97 -1.16 11.14
CA GLU A 311 -40.22 -1.07 12.39
C GLU A 311 -40.21 -2.42 13.14
N GLN A 312 -41.36 -3.07 13.25
CA GLN A 312 -41.46 -4.38 13.90
C GLN A 312 -40.59 -5.44 13.19
N LYS A 313 -40.64 -5.50 11.85
CA LYS A 313 -39.82 -6.44 11.05
C LYS A 313 -38.32 -6.19 11.22
N LEU A 314 -37.90 -4.93 11.32
CA LEU A 314 -36.49 -4.58 11.55
C LEU A 314 -36.01 -5.04 12.93
N ARG A 315 -36.84 -4.82 13.97
CA ARG A 315 -36.56 -5.31 15.33
C ARG A 315 -36.49 -6.84 15.38
N GLU A 316 -37.42 -7.53 14.72
CA GLU A 316 -37.43 -9.00 14.60
C GLU A 316 -36.22 -9.54 13.85
N ALA A 317 -35.70 -8.78 12.88
CA ALA A 317 -34.47 -9.11 12.18
C ALA A 317 -33.20 -8.92 13.03
N GLY A 318 -33.30 -8.27 14.21
CA GLY A 318 -32.18 -8.04 15.12
C GLY A 318 -31.65 -6.60 15.13
N ALA A 319 -32.40 -5.62 14.61
CA ALA A 319 -32.02 -4.22 14.72
C ALA A 319 -32.02 -3.75 16.19
N ASN A 320 -30.88 -3.30 16.68
CA ASN A 320 -30.78 -2.71 18.01
C ASN A 320 -31.33 -1.27 18.06
N GLU A 321 -31.57 -0.74 19.27
CA GLU A 321 -32.14 0.62 19.44
C GLU A 321 -31.31 1.71 18.75
N LYS A 322 -29.98 1.58 18.74
CA LYS A 322 -29.08 2.54 18.09
C LYS A 322 -29.32 2.58 16.57
N LEU A 323 -29.42 1.42 15.92
CA LEU A 323 -29.74 1.31 14.49
C LEU A 323 -31.16 1.82 14.21
N MET A 324 -32.14 1.47 15.05
CA MET A 324 -33.52 1.95 14.91
C MET A 324 -33.62 3.47 14.98
N MET A 325 -32.86 4.12 15.87
CA MET A 325 -32.79 5.59 15.92
C MET A 325 -32.23 6.20 14.62
N ALA A 326 -31.17 5.61 14.06
CA ALA A 326 -30.61 6.08 12.79
C ALA A 326 -31.59 5.91 11.63
N ILE A 327 -32.28 4.76 11.56
CA ILE A 327 -33.29 4.49 10.54
C ILE A 327 -34.46 5.48 10.66
N ARG A 328 -34.96 5.74 11.88
CA ARG A 328 -36.00 6.75 12.12
C ARG A 328 -35.57 8.14 11.64
N ALA A 329 -34.36 8.56 11.97
CA ALA A 329 -33.82 9.86 11.56
C ALA A 329 -33.69 9.96 10.03
N ALA A 330 -33.18 8.91 9.38
CA ALA A 330 -33.03 8.86 7.93
C ALA A 330 -34.41 8.81 7.22
N ALA A 331 -35.38 8.06 7.74
CA ALA A 331 -36.73 7.96 7.19
C ALA A 331 -37.49 9.29 7.30
N GLN A 332 -37.34 10.01 8.42
CA GLN A 332 -37.88 11.37 8.55
C GLN A 332 -37.27 12.33 7.53
N GLN A 333 -35.97 12.21 7.25
CA GLN A 333 -35.32 13.03 6.23
C GLN A 333 -35.82 12.69 4.82
N TYR A 334 -36.06 11.41 4.54
CA TYR A 334 -36.68 10.96 3.30
C TYR A 334 -38.09 11.54 3.12
N GLU A 335 -38.94 11.52 4.17
CA GLU A 335 -40.29 12.11 4.16
C GLU A 335 -40.30 13.62 3.92
N ARG A 336 -39.29 14.36 4.40
CA ARG A 336 -39.20 15.81 4.14
C ARG A 336 -38.83 16.12 2.70
N THR A 337 -38.20 15.19 2.00
CA THR A 337 -37.68 15.38 0.65
C THR A 337 -38.57 14.78 -0.43
N HIS A 338 -39.60 13.99 -0.06
CA HIS A 338 -40.52 13.27 -0.96
C HIS A 338 -41.97 13.21 -0.43
#